data_AF-C5LH75-F1
#
_entry.id   AF-C5LH75-F1
#
_cell.length_a   1.000
_cell.length_b   1.000
_cell.length_c   1.000
_cell.angle_alpha   90.00
_cell.angle_beta   90.00
_cell.angle_gamma   90.00
#
_symmetry.space_group_name_H-M   'P 1'
#
loop_
_entity.id
_entity.type
_entity.pdbx_description
1 polymer ?
#
loop_
_entity_poly.entity_id
_entity_poly.type
_entity_poly.pdbx_seq_one_letter_code
_entity_poly.pdbx_strand_id
1 'polypeptide(L)'
;MASAFQSAFAGLKKYTKKITHTETPLEKNLREATSNENWGVANSVLIDIARCTHDFNDYYLIMSTVWSAIGDKKEKWRRIFKGLNLLDYLLKFGSERVVDETRDGLHRIRALQDFQYTEEGRDKGAGIREKSREIVGLVNNPSQLRMERDKARQGRDKYIGIGSSGQTVTTAVGAPPPGMG
;
A
#
# COMPACT_ATOMS: atom_id res chain seq x y z
N MET A 1 -52.67 -42.92 1.21
CA MET A 1 -51.59 -43.16 2.19
C MET A 1 -50.25 -42.94 1.50
N ALA A 2 -49.54 -41.88 1.90
CA ALA A 2 -48.14 -41.50 1.66
C ALA A 2 -47.45 -41.99 0.36
N SER A 3 -46.96 -41.12 -0.52
CA SER A 3 -45.75 -40.36 -0.23
C SER A 3 -45.46 -39.32 -1.33
N ALA A 4 -46.02 -38.12 -1.19
CA ALA A 4 -45.63 -36.93 -1.97
C ALA A 4 -44.66 -36.07 -1.13
N PHE A 5 -43.52 -36.63 -0.71
CA PHE A 5 -42.60 -35.94 0.21
C PHE A 5 -41.11 -36.16 -0.09
N GLN A 6 -40.71 -36.38 -1.35
CA GLN A 6 -39.29 -36.60 -1.67
C GLN A 6 -38.70 -35.80 -2.84
N SER A 7 -39.40 -34.79 -3.37
CA SER A 7 -38.87 -33.97 -4.48
C SER A 7 -38.86 -32.45 -4.23
N ALA A 8 -38.71 -32.02 -2.98
CA ALA A 8 -38.58 -30.60 -2.61
C ALA A 8 -37.26 -30.24 -1.90
N PHE A 9 -36.22 -31.09 -1.98
CA PHE A 9 -34.91 -30.83 -1.36
C PHE A 9 -33.73 -30.84 -2.35
N ALA A 10 -33.98 -30.87 -3.66
CA ALA A 10 -32.95 -30.75 -4.69
C ALA A 10 -32.63 -29.30 -5.12
N GLY A 11 -33.35 -28.30 -4.59
CA GLY A 11 -33.25 -26.90 -5.03
C GLY A 11 -32.54 -25.93 -4.06
N LEU A 12 -32.13 -26.36 -2.87
CA LEU A 12 -31.70 -25.44 -1.80
C LEU A 12 -30.29 -25.74 -1.26
N LYS A 13 -29.29 -25.84 -2.14
CA LYS A 13 -27.86 -25.84 -1.79
C LYS A 13 -27.05 -24.78 -2.54
N LYS A 14 -27.68 -23.64 -2.88
CA LYS A 14 -27.01 -22.44 -3.41
C LYS A 14 -27.36 -21.15 -2.66
N TYR A 15 -27.91 -21.25 -1.46
CA TYR A 15 -28.30 -20.10 -0.64
C TYR A 15 -27.94 -20.38 0.81
N THR A 16 -26.69 -20.11 1.17
CA THR A 16 -26.09 -20.00 2.51
C THR A 16 -24.58 -20.11 2.26
N LYS A 17 -23.80 -19.04 2.16
CA LYS A 17 -23.52 -18.06 3.20
C LYS A 17 -22.72 -16.91 2.55
N LYS A 18 -23.39 -16.00 1.86
CA LYS A 18 -22.87 -14.63 1.71
C LYS A 18 -23.48 -13.81 2.83
N ILE A 19 -22.95 -13.99 4.04
CA ILE A 19 -22.94 -12.90 5.00
C ILE A 19 -22.06 -11.88 4.32
N THR A 20 -22.66 -10.86 3.72
CA THR A 20 -21.94 -9.73 3.14
C THR A 20 -21.26 -9.03 4.29
N HIS A 21 -20.04 -9.45 4.61
CA HIS A 21 -19.10 -8.57 5.27
C HIS A 21 -18.95 -7.40 4.31
N THR A 22 -19.60 -6.28 4.60
CA THR A 22 -19.36 -5.05 3.86
C THR A 22 -17.92 -4.69 4.17
N GLU A 23 -17.01 -5.08 3.28
CA GLU A 23 -15.60 -4.76 3.43
C GLU A 23 -15.45 -3.27 3.69
N THR A 24 -14.69 -2.96 4.73
CA THR A 24 -14.32 -1.59 5.01
C THR A 24 -13.49 -1.03 3.85
N PRO A 25 -13.47 0.30 3.67
CA PRO A 25 -12.61 0.92 2.66
C PRO A 25 -11.14 0.50 2.78
N LEU A 26 -10.66 0.33 4.02
CA LEU A 26 -9.31 -0.16 4.31
C LEU A 26 -9.10 -1.59 3.83
N GLU A 27 -10.01 -2.52 4.13
CA GLU A 27 -9.91 -3.92 3.68
C GLU A 27 -9.90 -4.03 2.15
N LYS A 28 -10.71 -3.22 1.47
CA LYS A 28 -10.71 -3.14 0.01
C LYS A 28 -9.36 -2.64 -0.52
N ASN A 29 -8.83 -1.56 0.06
CA ASN A 29 -7.54 -1.00 -0.29
C ASN A 29 -6.40 -2.00 -0.06
N LEU A 30 -6.41 -2.72 1.06
CA LEU A 30 -5.43 -3.76 1.39
C LEU A 30 -5.50 -4.94 0.43
N ARG A 31 -6.70 -5.35 0.00
CA ARG A 31 -6.87 -6.38 -1.02
C ARG A 31 -6.28 -5.96 -2.35
N GLU A 32 -6.56 -4.73 -2.79
CA GLU A 32 -6.00 -4.19 -4.02
C GLU A 32 -4.47 -4.11 -3.94
N ALA A 33 -3.96 -3.59 -2.83
CA ALA A 33 -2.53 -3.43 -2.58
C ALA A 33 -1.77 -4.76 -2.50
N THR A 34 -2.45 -5.87 -2.17
CA THR A 34 -1.86 -7.21 -2.04
C THR A 34 -2.42 -8.24 -3.03
N SER A 35 -3.11 -7.79 -4.09
CA SER A 35 -3.74 -8.67 -5.07
C SER A 35 -2.69 -9.43 -5.91
N ASN A 36 -3.09 -10.57 -6.48
CA ASN A 36 -2.21 -11.34 -7.38
C ASN A 36 -2.24 -10.82 -8.84
N GLU A 37 -2.79 -9.64 -9.08
CA GLU A 37 -2.97 -9.09 -10.43
C GLU A 37 -1.71 -8.34 -10.91
N ASN A 38 -1.47 -8.33 -12.23
CA ASN A 38 -0.22 -7.85 -12.84
C ASN A 38 -0.14 -6.31 -12.99
N TRP A 39 -1.17 -5.58 -12.61
CA TRP A 39 -1.20 -4.11 -12.65
C TRP A 39 -0.81 -3.52 -11.28
N GLY A 40 -0.06 -2.41 -11.31
CA GLY A 40 0.46 -1.72 -10.13
C GLY A 40 -0.65 -1.11 -9.28
N VAL A 41 -0.39 -0.88 -8.00
CA VAL A 41 -1.37 -0.31 -7.06
C VAL A 41 -1.48 1.19 -7.29
N ALA A 42 -2.69 1.75 -7.27
CA ALA A 42 -2.87 3.20 -7.37
C ALA A 42 -2.21 3.93 -6.19
N ASN A 43 -1.52 5.05 -6.46
CA ASN A 43 -0.87 5.84 -5.40
C ASN A 43 -1.86 6.32 -4.34
N SER A 44 -3.10 6.65 -4.71
CA SER A 44 -4.17 7.03 -3.77
C SER A 44 -4.42 5.93 -2.73
N VAL A 45 -4.46 4.66 -3.16
CA VAL A 45 -4.66 3.50 -2.28
C VAL A 45 -3.50 3.39 -1.27
N LEU A 46 -2.26 3.56 -1.71
CA LEU A 46 -1.09 3.53 -0.83
C LEU A 46 -1.09 4.68 0.18
N ILE A 47 -1.47 5.89 -0.26
CA ILE A 47 -1.62 7.07 0.61
C ILE A 47 -2.67 6.82 1.69
N ASP A 48 -3.83 6.28 1.32
CA ASP A 48 -4.91 6.00 2.27
C ASP A 48 -4.51 4.95 3.30
N ILE A 49 -3.89 3.84 2.86
CA ILE A 49 -3.38 2.81 3.79
C ILE A 49 -2.34 3.42 4.73
N ALA A 50 -1.39 4.23 4.22
CA ALA A 50 -0.37 4.87 5.05
C ALA A 50 -0.99 5.78 6.12
N ARG A 51 -2.06 6.52 5.80
CA ARG A 51 -2.79 7.33 6.78
C ARG A 51 -3.43 6.46 7.87
N CYS A 52 -4.07 5.36 7.49
CA CYS A 52 -4.70 4.42 8.42
C CYS A 52 -3.69 3.76 9.40
N THR A 53 -2.39 3.69 9.06
CA THR A 53 -1.39 3.15 10.00
C THR A 53 -1.20 3.95 11.29
N HIS A 54 -1.77 5.16 11.37
CA HIS A 54 -1.78 5.98 12.59
C HIS A 54 -2.91 5.61 13.55
N ASP A 55 -3.96 4.93 13.08
CA ASP A 55 -5.01 4.38 13.94
C ASP A 55 -4.58 3.05 14.54
N PHE A 56 -4.91 2.82 15.81
CA PHE A 56 -4.45 1.64 16.53
C PHE A 56 -5.05 0.34 16.00
N ASN A 57 -6.34 0.33 15.64
CA ASN A 57 -7.03 -0.88 15.19
C ASN A 57 -6.64 -1.21 13.75
N ASP A 58 -6.63 -0.18 12.89
CA ASP A 58 -6.27 -0.33 11.48
C ASP A 58 -4.82 -0.79 11.31
N TYR A 59 -3.91 -0.29 12.16
CA TYR A 59 -2.50 -0.66 12.15
C TYR A 59 -2.30 -2.19 12.18
N TYR A 60 -2.95 -2.89 13.12
CA TYR A 60 -2.79 -4.34 13.24
C TYR A 60 -3.30 -5.09 12.01
N LEU A 61 -4.43 -4.64 11.45
CA LEU A 61 -4.98 -5.22 10.23
C LEU A 61 -4.02 -5.03 9.04
N ILE A 62 -3.46 -3.82 8.89
CA ILE A 62 -2.52 -3.48 7.82
C ILE A 62 -1.26 -4.33 7.93
N MET A 63 -0.59 -4.32 9.09
CA MET A 63 0.67 -5.04 9.28
C MET A 63 0.49 -6.56 9.17
N SER A 64 -0.59 -7.11 9.74
CA SER A 64 -0.95 -8.53 9.59
C SER A 64 -1.11 -8.90 8.11
N THR A 65 -1.79 -8.05 7.32
CA THR A 65 -1.98 -8.27 5.88
C THR A 65 -0.67 -8.21 5.10
N VAL A 66 0.20 -7.24 5.41
CA VAL A 66 1.53 -7.09 4.80
C VAL A 66 2.39 -8.33 5.07
N TRP A 67 2.50 -8.75 6.34
CA TRP A 67 3.29 -9.94 6.69
C TRP A 67 2.72 -11.23 6.11
N SER A 68 1.38 -11.35 6.06
CA SER A 68 0.71 -12.47 5.38
C SER A 68 1.03 -12.52 3.88
N ALA A 69 1.15 -11.37 3.22
CA ALA A 69 1.51 -11.30 1.81
C ALA A 69 2.99 -11.66 1.58
N ILE A 70 3.89 -11.14 2.41
CA ILE A 70 5.34 -11.40 2.34
C ILE A 70 5.66 -12.88 2.60
N GLY A 71 4.94 -13.52 3.53
CA GLY A 71 5.13 -14.93 3.90
C GLY A 71 4.33 -15.94 3.07
N ASP A 72 3.74 -15.54 1.94
CA ASP A 72 2.97 -16.46 1.10
C ASP A 72 3.88 -17.44 0.33
N LYS A 73 3.27 -18.43 -0.32
CA LYS A 73 3.99 -19.43 -1.10
C LYS A 73 4.62 -18.81 -2.36
N LYS A 74 5.73 -19.39 -2.82
CA LYS A 74 6.55 -18.88 -3.92
C LYS A 74 5.76 -18.71 -5.23
N GLU A 75 4.76 -19.55 -5.46
CA GLU A 75 3.88 -19.49 -6.64
C GLU A 75 3.07 -18.18 -6.69
N LYS A 76 2.85 -17.52 -5.55
CA LYS A 76 2.20 -16.21 -5.45
C LYS A 76 3.20 -15.06 -5.39
N TRP A 77 4.24 -15.15 -6.20
CA TRP A 77 5.32 -14.16 -6.27
C TRP A 77 4.82 -12.72 -6.44
N ARG A 78 3.71 -12.49 -7.17
CA ARG A 78 3.14 -11.13 -7.31
C ARG A 78 2.62 -10.58 -5.98
N ARG A 79 1.93 -11.42 -5.18
CA ARG A 79 1.44 -11.03 -3.85
C ARG A 79 2.60 -10.73 -2.90
N ILE A 80 3.66 -11.55 -2.93
CA ILE A 80 4.89 -11.32 -2.15
C ILE A 80 5.53 -9.98 -2.56
N PHE A 81 5.74 -9.77 -3.86
CA PHE A 81 6.33 -8.54 -4.38
C PHE A 81 5.49 -7.30 -4.03
N LYS A 82 4.17 -7.38 -4.19
CA LYS A 82 3.25 -6.30 -3.80
C LYS A 82 3.27 -6.02 -2.30
N GLY A 83 3.33 -7.05 -1.46
CA GLY A 83 3.53 -6.92 -0.02
C GLY A 83 4.82 -6.18 0.34
N LEU A 84 5.93 -6.50 -0.33
CA LEU A 84 7.20 -5.78 -0.16
C LEU A 84 7.12 -4.32 -0.62
N ASN A 85 6.45 -4.03 -1.75
CA ASN A 85 6.26 -2.66 -2.21
C ASN A 85 5.40 -1.84 -1.24
N LEU A 86 4.33 -2.44 -0.71
CA LEU A 86 3.52 -1.81 0.31
C LEU A 86 4.34 -1.53 1.57
N LEU A 87 5.14 -2.50 2.03
CA LEU A 87 6.02 -2.31 3.20
C LEU A 87 7.03 -1.17 2.98
N ASP A 88 7.71 -1.13 1.83
CA ASP A 88 8.64 -0.04 1.48
C ASP A 88 7.96 1.33 1.52
N TYR A 89 6.73 1.41 1.00
CA TYR A 89 5.95 2.63 1.05
C TYR A 89 5.59 3.02 2.49
N LEU A 90 5.12 2.08 3.30
CA LEU A 90 4.74 2.34 4.70
C LEU A 90 5.95 2.75 5.56
N LEU A 91 7.15 2.21 5.29
CA LEU A 91 8.38 2.65 5.96
C LEU A 91 8.68 4.14 5.71
N LYS A 92 8.29 4.68 4.56
CA LYS A 92 8.54 6.09 4.19
C LYS A 92 7.40 7.02 4.60
N PHE A 93 6.14 6.58 4.47
CA PHE A 93 4.96 7.44 4.60
C PHE A 93 4.01 7.08 5.76
N GLY A 94 4.12 5.88 6.34
CA GLY A 94 3.27 5.40 7.43
C GLY A 94 3.74 5.82 8.82
N SER A 95 3.15 5.26 9.86
CA SER A 95 3.50 5.54 11.26
C SER A 95 4.87 4.96 11.66
N GLU A 96 5.50 5.52 12.71
CA GLU A 96 6.82 5.05 13.19
C GLU A 96 6.77 3.59 13.66
N ARG A 97 5.61 3.12 14.14
CA ARG A 97 5.39 1.74 14.58
C ARG A 97 5.73 0.71 13.49
N VAL A 98 5.49 1.06 12.22
CA VAL A 98 5.85 0.22 11.07
C VAL A 98 7.36 -0.05 11.04
N VAL A 99 8.18 0.94 11.36
CA VAL A 99 9.64 0.82 11.35
C VAL A 99 10.09 -0.17 12.43
N ASP A 100 9.55 -0.03 13.63
CA ASP A 100 9.89 -0.90 14.76
C ASP A 100 9.49 -2.36 14.48
N GLU A 101 8.25 -2.60 14.04
CA GLU A 101 7.79 -3.95 13.71
C GLU A 101 8.56 -4.56 12.53
N THR A 102 8.99 -3.74 11.56
CA THR A 102 9.84 -4.19 10.46
C THR A 102 11.24 -4.60 10.94
N ARG A 103 11.80 -3.89 11.93
CA ARG A 103 13.09 -4.26 12.52
C ARG A 103 13.01 -5.62 13.22
N ASP A 104 11.95 -5.85 13.97
CA ASP A 104 11.71 -7.14 14.64
C ASP A 104 11.53 -8.28 13.62
N GLY A 105 10.79 -8.01 12.54
CA GLY A 105 10.54 -8.94 11.44
C GLY A 105 11.63 -9.03 10.37
N LEU A 106 12.76 -8.33 10.51
CA LEU A 106 13.72 -8.09 9.42
C LEU A 106 14.32 -9.38 8.85
N HIS A 107 14.44 -10.42 9.67
CA HIS A 107 14.91 -11.75 9.27
C HIS A 107 14.02 -12.38 8.17
N ARG A 108 12.70 -12.14 8.20
CA ARG A 108 11.76 -12.63 7.18
C ARG A 108 12.01 -12.00 5.82
N ILE A 109 12.37 -10.72 5.81
CA ILE A 109 12.68 -9.97 4.58
C ILE A 109 14.05 -10.38 4.04
N ARG A 110 15.05 -10.59 4.91
CA ARG A 110 16.36 -11.11 4.50
C ARG A 110 16.26 -12.46 3.79
N ALA A 111 15.39 -13.36 4.25
CA ALA A 111 15.16 -14.65 3.60
C ALA A 111 14.67 -14.54 2.14
N LEU A 112 14.11 -13.39 1.73
CA LEU A 112 13.67 -13.13 0.36
C LEU A 112 14.78 -12.57 -0.55
N GLN A 113 15.96 -12.22 -0.02
CA GLN A 113 17.09 -11.73 -0.82
C GLN A 113 17.64 -12.80 -1.78
N ASP A 114 17.46 -14.08 -1.43
CA ASP A 114 17.81 -15.26 -2.24
C ASP A 114 16.56 -15.95 -2.84
N PHE A 115 15.43 -15.24 -2.91
CA PHE A 115 14.19 -15.79 -3.45
C PHE A 115 14.34 -16.24 -4.91
N GLN A 116 14.01 -17.50 -5.18
CA GLN A 116 14.03 -18.09 -6.53
C GLN A 116 12.66 -18.66 -6.89
N TYR A 117 12.12 -18.21 -8.02
CA TYR A 117 10.92 -18.75 -8.63
C TYR A 117 10.96 -18.50 -10.14
N THR A 118 10.75 -19.55 -10.93
CA THR A 118 10.74 -19.49 -12.39
C THR A 118 9.36 -19.91 -12.88
N GLU A 119 8.79 -19.12 -13.80
CA GLU A 119 7.48 -19.37 -14.41
C GLU A 119 7.61 -19.10 -15.91
N GLU A 120 7.16 -20.06 -16.73
CA GLU A 120 7.28 -20.01 -18.20
C GLU A 120 8.74 -19.78 -18.67
N GLY A 121 9.70 -20.39 -17.97
CA GLY A 121 11.13 -20.27 -18.27
C GLY A 121 11.75 -18.90 -17.93
N ARG A 122 11.00 -17.99 -17.27
CA ARG A 122 11.50 -16.68 -16.84
C ARG A 122 11.60 -16.58 -15.33
N ASP A 123 12.69 -16.00 -14.83
CA ASP A 123 12.86 -15.69 -13.41
C ASP A 123 11.88 -14.58 -13.00
N LYS A 124 10.95 -14.91 -12.10
CA LYS A 124 9.99 -13.98 -11.50
C LYS A 124 10.45 -13.49 -10.12
N GLY A 125 11.54 -14.05 -9.59
CA GLY A 125 12.08 -13.69 -8.28
C GLY A 125 12.98 -12.46 -8.29
N ALA A 126 13.48 -12.02 -9.45
CA ALA A 126 14.45 -10.92 -9.54
C ALA A 126 14.01 -9.64 -8.80
N GLY A 127 12.78 -9.18 -9.05
CA GLY A 127 12.24 -8.00 -8.38
C GLY A 127 12.03 -8.18 -6.88
N ILE A 128 11.67 -9.38 -6.42
CA ILE A 128 11.55 -9.69 -4.98
C ILE A 128 12.91 -9.58 -4.31
N ARG A 129 13.95 -10.15 -4.92
CA ARG A 129 15.31 -10.11 -4.39
C ARG A 129 15.84 -8.67 -4.30
N GLU A 130 15.63 -7.89 -5.36
CA GLU A 130 16.02 -6.47 -5.40
C GLU A 130 15.29 -5.65 -4.34
N LYS A 131 13.96 -5.72 -4.29
CA LYS A 131 13.15 -4.98 -3.33
C LYS A 131 13.47 -5.37 -1.88
N SER A 132 13.74 -6.65 -1.62
CA SER A 132 14.13 -7.13 -0.29
C SER A 132 15.48 -6.55 0.14
N ARG A 133 16.46 -6.44 -0.77
CA ARG A 133 17.75 -5.78 -0.50
C ARG A 133 17.58 -4.30 -0.19
N GLU A 134 16.75 -3.60 -0.95
CA GLU A 134 16.45 -2.19 -0.72
C GLU A 134 15.85 -1.96 0.67
N ILE A 135 14.82 -2.74 1.05
CA ILE A 135 14.17 -2.61 2.35
C ILE A 135 15.15 -2.91 3.48
N VAL A 136 15.92 -3.99 3.38
CA VAL A 136 16.93 -4.35 4.39
C VAL A 136 17.97 -3.23 4.51
N GLY A 137 18.44 -2.67 3.39
CA GLY A 137 19.38 -1.56 3.38
C GLY A 137 18.82 -0.30 4.04
N LEU A 138 17.56 0.05 3.74
CA LEU A 138 16.88 1.21 4.31
C LEU A 138 16.69 1.06 5.83
N VAL A 139 16.24 -0.11 6.29
CA VAL A 139 15.96 -0.35 7.72
C VAL A 139 17.25 -0.40 8.56
N ASN A 140 18.36 -0.90 7.99
CA ASN A 140 19.67 -0.90 8.68
C ASN A 140 20.36 0.47 8.68
N ASN A 141 19.83 1.47 7.97
CA ASN A 141 20.36 2.83 7.97
C ASN A 141 19.32 3.83 8.53
N PRO A 142 19.24 3.99 9.87
CA PRO A 142 18.27 4.86 10.52
C PRO A 142 18.33 6.31 10.05
N SER A 143 19.53 6.83 9.75
CA SER A 143 19.72 8.20 9.30
C SER A 143 19.10 8.43 7.91
N GLN A 144 19.34 7.50 6.98
CA GLN A 144 18.74 7.56 5.65
C GLN A 144 17.21 7.40 5.72
N LEU A 145 16.73 6.44 6.51
CA LEU A 145 15.29 6.25 6.69
C LEU A 145 14.61 7.49 7.27
N ARG A 146 15.23 8.15 8.26
CA ARG A 146 14.71 9.40 8.81
C ARG A 146 14.63 10.50 7.75
N MET A 147 15.66 10.65 6.92
CA MET A 147 15.68 11.63 5.84
C MET A 147 14.57 11.37 4.81
N GLU A 148 14.36 10.12 4.40
CA GLU A 148 13.27 9.75 3.48
C GLU A 148 11.89 10.07 4.08
N ARG A 149 11.69 9.79 5.37
CA ARG A 149 10.45 10.11 6.10
C ARG A 149 10.23 11.62 6.25
N ASP A 150 11.27 12.39 6.54
CA ASP A 150 11.20 13.85 6.62
C ASP A 150 10.85 14.47 5.26
N LYS A 151 11.44 13.95 4.17
CA LYS A 151 11.12 14.35 2.80
C LYS A 151 9.67 14.00 2.43
N ALA A 152 9.20 12.82 2.81
CA ALA A 152 7.82 12.37 2.60
C ALA A 152 6.81 13.30 3.28
N ARG A 153 7.10 13.76 4.51
CA ARG A 153 6.27 14.73 5.24
C ARG A 153 6.21 16.08 4.52
N GLN A 154 7.35 16.61 4.10
CA GLN A 154 7.42 17.88 3.37
C GLN A 154 6.71 17.84 2.01
N GLY A 155 6.77 16.71 1.30
CA GLY A 155 6.06 16.53 0.03
C GLY A 155 4.54 16.56 0.18
N ARG A 156 4.03 16.06 1.30
CA ARG A 156 2.59 16.12 1.64
C ARG A 156 2.13 17.55 1.92
N ASP A 157 2.92 18.31 2.68
CA ASP A 157 2.52 19.67 3.11
C ASP A 157 2.49 20.66 1.93
N LYS A 158 3.37 20.48 0.94
CA LYS A 158 3.38 21.29 -0.29
C LYS A 158 2.13 21.12 -1.16
N TYR A 159 1.50 19.95 -1.15
CA TYR A 159 0.29 19.70 -1.94
C TYR A 159 -0.99 20.21 -1.25
N ILE A 160 -0.98 20.36 0.07
CA ILE A 160 -2.11 20.88 0.85
C ILE A 160 -2.10 22.43 0.86
N GLY A 161 -0.94 23.07 0.67
CA GLY A 161 -0.80 24.53 0.67
C GLY A 161 -1.23 25.25 -0.62
N ILE A 162 -1.43 24.56 -1.74
CA ILE A 162 -1.85 25.16 -3.04
C ILE A 162 -3.39 25.15 -3.13
N GLY A 163 -4.06 25.60 -2.07
CA GLY A 163 -5.52 25.75 -2.00
C GLY A 163 -5.99 27.05 -1.36
N SER A 164 -5.08 27.88 -0.83
CA SER A 164 -5.45 29.13 -0.18
C SER A 164 -4.33 30.18 -0.29
N SER A 165 -4.15 30.70 -1.50
CA SER A 165 -3.56 32.03 -1.68
C SER A 165 -4.16 32.62 -2.94
N GLY A 166 -5.32 33.27 -2.77
CA GLY A 166 -5.85 34.19 -3.76
C GLY A 166 -4.77 35.22 -4.05
N GLN A 167 -4.13 35.11 -5.22
CA GLN A 167 -3.34 36.20 -5.76
C GLN A 167 -4.32 37.26 -6.22
N THR A 168 -4.70 38.15 -5.30
CA THR A 168 -5.09 39.51 -5.68
C THR A 168 -3.85 40.13 -6.31
N VAL A 169 -3.82 40.13 -7.64
CA VAL A 169 -2.89 40.94 -8.42
C VAL A 169 -3.19 42.40 -8.08
N THR A 170 -2.49 42.95 -7.10
CA THR A 170 -2.42 44.38 -6.84
C THR A 170 -1.42 44.95 -7.82
N THR A 171 -1.90 45.32 -9.01
CA THR A 171 -1.16 46.18 -9.94
C THR A 171 -1.09 47.58 -9.33
N ALA A 172 0.02 47.86 -8.66
CA ALA A 172 0.35 49.20 -8.20
C ALA A 172 1.58 49.73 -8.97
N VAL A 173 1.32 50.81 -9.70
CA VAL A 173 2.22 51.95 -10.04
C VAL A 173 3.30 51.74 -11.12
N GLY A 174 2.99 52.23 -12.33
CA GLY A 174 3.96 52.56 -13.38
C GLY A 174 3.50 53.85 -14.09
N ALA A 175 4.40 54.83 -14.17
CA ALA A 175 4.19 56.24 -14.51
C ALA A 175 3.48 56.54 -15.87
N PRO A 176 2.86 57.73 -16.04
CA PRO A 176 2.31 58.15 -17.32
C PRO A 176 3.41 58.64 -18.30
N PRO A 177 3.33 58.32 -19.61
CA PRO A 177 4.24 58.86 -20.62
C PRO A 177 3.90 60.32 -21.01
N PRO A 178 4.90 61.15 -21.36
CA PRO A 178 4.69 62.53 -21.75
C PRO A 178 4.40 62.66 -23.26
N GLY A 179 3.36 63.44 -23.58
CA GLY A 179 3.27 64.35 -24.73
C GLY A 179 3.23 63.77 -26.15
N MET A 180 2.07 63.94 -26.81
CA MET A 180 2.01 64.23 -28.25
C MET A 180 0.84 65.18 -28.52
N GLY A 181 1.15 66.33 -29.15
CA GLY A 181 0.30 67.07 -30.10
C GLY A 181 -0.92 67.80 -29.54
#